data_AF-A0A224Z9X9-F1
#
_entry.id   AF-A0A224Z9X9-F1
#
_cell.length_a   1.000
_cell.length_b   1.000
_cell.length_c   1.000
_cell.angle_alpha   90.00
_cell.angle_beta   90.00
_cell.angle_gamma   90.00
#
_symmetry.space_group_name_H-M   'P 1'
#
loop_
_entity.id
_entity.type
_entity.pdbx_description
1 polymer ?
#
loop_
_entity_poly.entity_id
_entity_poly.type
_entity_poly.pdbx_seq_one_letter_code
_entity_poly.pdbx_strand_id
1 'polypeptide(L)'
;MGRARSSWCFGGGIESLKDGSQPQSLYYSLPQNDVCAEVSNCIDRYGVVKFQNACGTTVDKFLEFLKFYMQSTFISLDDKLFIQRKGVCIGSCIAPVLSNILLASYDRNLDSKLRQTSTIKVMRYVDDFLIFYSTNSRDVQPAAGIFDVFLTELSPLELTTEHPSDNRLRFLDLELSFSNNHVCWGYAPRSQKSLLPFSSAHSKIVKRGIARACMKAALERSCDHQVEASFSCQVARLKLAGFPETLLTSIAEGLVSGFKNKGSTAVQSATHPQQSVAVIPYVHKVAHNLKKVVSRAGVRLLFSARNKLGSLCQQVNRETKTERCSKKHREKFVECCDAVVYKIPLSCGRYYVGQTGRCANDRMREHANKVRKQARDSQLSLHCNDCGCEPSFKDSIFLS
;
A
#
# COMPACT_ATOMS: atom_id res chain seq x y z
N MET A 1 33.19 29.28 36.42
CA MET A 1 32.21 30.30 35.97
C MET A 1 31.60 29.85 34.63
N GLY A 2 30.72 28.85 34.67
CA GLY A 2 29.93 28.43 33.52
C GLY A 2 28.54 29.02 33.65
N ARG A 3 28.17 29.93 32.74
CA ARG A 3 26.86 30.58 32.76
C ARG A 3 25.78 29.55 32.41
N ALA A 4 24.99 29.19 33.41
CA ALA A 4 23.62 28.74 33.19
C ALA A 4 22.88 29.84 32.42
N ARG A 5 22.37 29.50 31.24
CA ARG A 5 21.31 30.28 30.57
C ARG A 5 20.12 29.36 30.39
N SER A 6 19.40 29.18 31.49
CA SER A 6 17.97 28.94 31.48
C SER A 6 17.27 30.24 31.08
N SER A 7 16.52 30.22 29.98
CA SER A 7 15.35 31.10 29.84
C SER A 7 14.30 30.39 28.99
N TRP A 8 13.56 29.49 29.63
CA TRP A 8 12.23 29.11 29.17
C TRP A 8 11.26 30.17 29.70
N CYS A 9 10.77 31.04 28.83
CA CYS A 9 9.69 31.97 29.14
C CYS A 9 8.37 31.51 28.53
N PHE A 10 8.02 30.23 28.72
CA PHE A 10 6.65 29.71 28.71
C PHE A 10 6.66 28.51 29.66
N GLY A 11 5.77 28.49 30.65
CA GLY A 11 5.74 27.48 31.73
C GLY A 11 5.27 26.09 31.29
N GLY A 12 5.86 25.50 30.25
CA GLY A 12 5.51 24.19 29.73
C GLY A 12 6.62 23.50 28.94
N GLY A 13 6.55 22.17 28.87
CA GLY A 13 7.46 21.28 28.13
C GLY A 13 6.75 20.55 26.98
N ILE A 14 7.56 19.96 26.09
CA ILE A 14 7.08 19.18 24.94
C ILE A 14 7.98 17.95 24.74
N GLU A 15 7.37 16.79 24.48
CA GLU A 15 8.07 15.52 24.26
C GLU A 15 7.45 14.76 23.09
N SER A 16 8.26 13.96 22.39
CA SER A 16 7.77 12.97 21.43
C SER A 16 8.02 11.57 21.95
N LEU A 17 7.00 10.72 21.93
CA LEU A 17 7.14 9.29 22.21
C LEU A 17 7.04 8.50 20.91
N LYS A 18 7.85 7.46 20.79
CA LYS A 18 7.93 6.54 19.64
C LYS A 18 8.02 5.10 20.12
N ASP A 19 7.66 4.13 19.28
CA ASP A 19 7.95 2.72 19.58
C ASP A 19 9.48 2.47 19.56
N GLY A 20 10.00 1.71 20.53
CA GLY A 20 11.42 1.64 20.86
C GLY A 20 12.28 0.68 20.05
N SER A 21 13.44 1.18 19.61
CA SER A 21 14.51 0.48 18.84
C SER A 21 14.12 0.07 17.40
N GLN A 22 15.10 -0.11 16.50
CA GLN A 22 14.95 -0.36 15.05
C GLN A 22 13.59 -0.95 14.65
N PRO A 23 12.88 -0.35 13.68
CA PRO A 23 11.43 -0.25 13.69
C PRO A 23 10.78 -1.62 13.94
N GLN A 24 10.53 -1.93 15.21
CA GLN A 24 9.42 -2.82 15.52
C GLN A 24 8.21 -1.98 15.18
N SER A 25 7.83 -2.07 13.91
CA SER A 25 6.60 -1.47 13.42
C SER A 25 5.50 -1.97 14.35
N LEU A 26 4.74 -1.05 14.95
CA LEU A 26 3.55 -1.27 15.80
C LEU A 26 2.86 -2.62 15.57
N TYR A 27 2.61 -2.96 14.31
CA TYR A 27 2.01 -4.22 13.88
C TYR A 27 2.66 -5.49 14.46
N TYR A 28 3.99 -5.58 14.58
CA TYR A 28 4.67 -6.74 15.17
C TYR A 28 4.52 -6.84 16.69
N SER A 29 4.30 -5.70 17.34
CA SER A 29 4.17 -5.56 18.79
C SER A 29 2.72 -5.67 19.27
N LEU A 30 1.74 -5.72 18.34
CA LEU A 30 0.32 -5.78 18.72
C LEU A 30 0.00 -7.01 19.58
N PRO A 31 -0.51 -6.81 20.82
CA PRO A 31 -0.95 -7.90 21.67
C PRO A 31 -2.24 -8.53 21.12
N GLN A 32 -2.13 -9.69 20.48
CA GLN A 32 -3.26 -10.34 19.78
C GLN A 32 -4.49 -10.58 20.68
N ASN A 33 -4.28 -10.90 21.97
CA ASN A 33 -5.39 -11.11 22.91
C ASN A 33 -6.14 -9.80 23.19
N ASP A 34 -5.41 -8.71 23.46
CA ASP A 34 -6.01 -7.40 23.74
C ASP A 34 -6.69 -6.85 22.49
N VAL A 35 -6.12 -7.08 21.29
CA VAL A 35 -6.77 -6.75 20.02
C VAL A 35 -8.13 -7.45 19.91
N CYS A 36 -8.20 -8.77 20.17
CA CYS A 36 -9.48 -9.49 20.12
C CYS A 36 -10.47 -8.97 21.17
N ALA A 37 -10.00 -8.68 22.39
CA ALA A 37 -10.84 -8.11 23.45
C ALA A 37 -11.40 -6.74 23.04
N GLU A 38 -10.57 -5.86 22.48
CA GLU A 38 -10.99 -4.52 22.04
C GLU A 38 -11.89 -4.55 20.81
N VAL A 39 -11.73 -5.53 19.92
CA VAL A 39 -12.69 -5.78 18.84
C VAL A 39 -14.05 -6.17 19.41
N SER A 40 -14.09 -7.06 20.40
CA SER A 40 -15.35 -7.41 21.09
C SER A 40 -15.98 -6.19 21.75
N ASN A 41 -15.22 -5.43 22.53
CA ASN A 41 -15.68 -4.20 23.20
C ASN A 41 -16.22 -3.17 22.20
N CYS A 42 -15.59 -3.06 21.02
CA CYS A 42 -16.04 -2.19 19.94
C CYS A 42 -17.40 -2.65 19.38
N ILE A 43 -17.56 -3.95 19.12
CA ILE A 43 -18.82 -4.53 18.64
C ILE A 43 -19.94 -4.30 19.66
N ASP A 44 -19.67 -4.52 20.94
CA ASP A 44 -20.65 -4.31 22.01
C ASP A 44 -21.06 -2.85 22.13
N ARG A 45 -20.09 -1.92 22.06
CA ARG A 45 -20.35 -0.47 22.16
C ARG A 45 -21.17 0.07 20.98
N TYR A 46 -20.89 -0.37 19.76
CA TYR A 46 -21.58 0.12 18.57
C TYR A 46 -22.82 -0.71 18.19
N GLY A 47 -23.04 -1.82 18.89
CA GLY A 47 -24.21 -2.66 18.80
C GLY A 47 -24.02 -3.84 17.85
N VAL A 48 -24.26 -5.05 18.37
CA VAL A 48 -24.16 -6.32 17.64
C VAL A 48 -25.00 -6.34 16.36
N VAL A 49 -26.17 -5.71 16.35
CA VAL A 49 -27.07 -5.65 15.18
C VAL A 49 -26.42 -4.92 13.99
N LYS A 50 -25.64 -3.86 14.25
CA LYS A 50 -24.91 -3.16 13.17
C LYS A 50 -23.71 -3.95 12.68
N PHE A 51 -23.14 -4.80 13.53
CA PHE A 51 -22.02 -5.66 13.20
C PHE A 51 -22.43 -6.90 12.43
N GLN A 52 -23.66 -7.41 12.62
CA GLN A 52 -24.15 -8.63 11.98
C GLN A 52 -23.91 -8.59 10.47
N ASN A 53 -23.06 -9.51 10.01
CA ASN A 53 -22.77 -9.66 8.59
C ASN A 53 -23.96 -10.36 7.88
N ALA A 54 -24.06 -10.18 6.56
CA ALA A 54 -25.07 -10.84 5.75
C ALA A 54 -25.01 -12.39 5.83
N CYS A 55 -23.89 -12.94 6.31
CA CYS A 55 -23.65 -14.37 6.47
C CYS A 55 -24.13 -14.93 7.83
N GLY A 56 -24.68 -14.10 8.73
CA GLY A 56 -25.21 -14.53 10.02
C GLY A 56 -24.15 -15.08 11.01
N THR A 57 -22.88 -14.72 10.86
CA THR A 57 -21.82 -15.20 11.78
C THR A 57 -21.97 -14.56 13.16
N THR A 58 -21.91 -15.37 14.22
CA THR A 58 -21.91 -14.85 15.60
C THR A 58 -20.61 -14.10 15.91
N VAL A 59 -20.65 -13.21 16.91
CA VAL A 59 -19.46 -12.46 17.36
C VAL A 59 -18.35 -13.41 17.80
N ASP A 60 -18.69 -14.45 18.56
CA ASP A 60 -17.72 -15.46 19.03
C ASP A 60 -17.01 -16.16 17.87
N LYS A 61 -17.77 -16.60 16.86
CA LYS A 61 -17.23 -17.23 15.65
C LYS A 61 -16.31 -16.27 14.89
N PHE A 62 -16.69 -15.01 14.79
CA PHE A 62 -15.86 -14.00 14.14
C PHE A 62 -14.54 -13.78 14.89
N LEU A 63 -14.58 -13.66 16.22
CA LEU A 63 -13.39 -13.50 17.05
C LEU A 63 -12.49 -14.74 16.98
N GLU A 64 -13.06 -15.94 16.92
CA GLU A 64 -12.34 -17.20 16.69
C GLU A 64 -11.61 -17.17 15.34
N PHE A 65 -12.30 -16.77 14.26
CA PHE A 65 -11.67 -16.62 12.94
C PHE A 65 -10.57 -15.55 12.92
N LEU A 66 -10.79 -14.43 13.59
CA LEU A 66 -9.81 -13.36 13.68
C LEU A 66 -8.55 -13.82 14.41
N LYS A 67 -8.71 -14.52 15.54
CA LYS A 67 -7.60 -15.10 16.30
C LYS A 67 -6.85 -16.13 15.47
N PHE A 68 -7.58 -17.03 14.80
CA PHE A 68 -6.99 -18.01 13.90
C PHE A 68 -6.18 -17.35 12.78
N TYR A 69 -6.72 -16.30 12.15
CA TYR A 69 -6.02 -15.54 11.12
C TYR A 69 -4.69 -14.96 11.61
N MET A 70 -4.69 -14.29 12.78
CA MET A 70 -3.49 -13.69 13.35
C MET A 70 -2.43 -14.74 13.75
N GLN A 71 -2.85 -15.97 14.07
CA GLN A 71 -1.96 -17.08 14.43
C GLN A 71 -1.49 -17.91 13.23
N SER A 72 -2.16 -17.78 12.07
CA SER A 72 -1.93 -18.60 10.88
C SER A 72 -1.16 -17.87 9.77
N THR A 73 -0.34 -16.87 10.15
CA THR A 73 0.52 -16.19 9.17
C THR A 73 1.82 -16.98 8.98
N PHE A 74 1.98 -17.57 7.81
CA PHE A 74 3.19 -18.28 7.37
C PHE A 74 4.08 -17.37 6.53
N ILE A 75 5.39 -17.44 6.76
CA ILE A 75 6.41 -16.70 6.02
C ILE A 75 7.43 -17.73 5.52
N SER A 76 7.73 -17.69 4.21
CA SER A 76 8.82 -18.48 3.63
C SER A 76 10.05 -17.59 3.48
N LEU A 77 11.18 -18.01 4.06
CA LEU A 77 12.47 -17.36 3.92
C LEU A 77 13.54 -18.43 3.68
N ASP A 78 14.30 -18.33 2.58
CA ASP A 78 15.33 -19.28 2.18
C ASP A 78 14.84 -20.74 2.22
N ASP A 79 13.67 -20.98 1.62
CA ASP A 79 12.97 -22.28 1.56
C ASP A 79 12.58 -22.88 2.93
N LYS A 80 12.65 -22.09 4.00
CA LYS A 80 12.18 -22.47 5.34
C LYS A 80 10.88 -21.77 5.68
N LEU A 81 9.96 -22.53 6.26
CA LEU A 81 8.66 -22.02 6.71
C LEU A 81 8.73 -21.58 8.17
N PHE A 82 8.25 -20.37 8.41
CA PHE A 82 8.12 -19.75 9.74
C PHE A 82 6.66 -19.37 9.98
N ILE A 83 6.24 -19.42 11.24
CA ILE A 83 4.92 -18.93 11.68
C ILE A 83 5.15 -17.69 12.53
N GLN A 84 4.46 -16.59 12.18
CA GLN A 84 4.47 -15.39 12.99
C GLN A 84 3.64 -15.64 14.26
N ARG A 85 4.29 -15.60 15.43
CA ARG A 85 3.66 -15.86 16.73
C ARG A 85 3.19 -14.61 17.47
N LYS A 86 3.65 -13.42 17.07
CA LYS A 86 3.38 -12.14 17.73
C LYS A 86 2.95 -11.08 16.72
N GLY A 87 2.08 -10.18 17.14
CA GLY A 87 1.61 -9.09 16.30
C GLY A 87 0.70 -9.54 15.17
N VAL A 88 0.57 -8.69 14.16
CA VAL A 88 -0.16 -8.90 12.92
C VAL A 88 0.78 -8.73 11.75
N CYS A 89 0.58 -9.49 10.67
CA CYS A 89 1.40 -9.42 9.47
C CYS A 89 1.34 -8.02 8.84
N ILE A 90 2.50 -7.40 8.60
CA ILE A 90 2.58 -6.15 7.85
C ILE A 90 2.16 -6.38 6.40
N GLY A 91 1.30 -5.51 5.90
CA GLY A 91 0.71 -5.65 4.56
C GLY A 91 -0.61 -6.42 4.57
N SER A 92 -1.01 -6.99 5.70
CA SER A 92 -2.38 -7.44 5.90
C SER A 92 -3.34 -6.27 5.75
N CYS A 93 -4.45 -6.47 5.03
CA CYS A 93 -5.49 -5.46 4.85
C CYS A 93 -6.24 -5.13 6.15
N ILE A 94 -6.22 -6.04 7.14
CA ILE A 94 -6.89 -5.82 8.43
C ILE A 94 -5.96 -5.20 9.48
N ALA A 95 -4.64 -5.28 9.32
CA ALA A 95 -3.69 -4.76 10.31
C ALA A 95 -3.92 -3.28 10.68
N PRO A 96 -4.14 -2.33 9.73
CA PRO A 96 -4.40 -0.93 10.07
C PRO A 96 -5.70 -0.73 10.86
N VAL A 97 -6.72 -1.56 10.61
CA VAL A 97 -8.00 -1.48 11.31
C VAL A 97 -7.84 -1.98 12.74
N LEU A 98 -7.21 -3.15 12.91
CA LEU A 98 -6.98 -3.75 14.22
C LEU A 98 -6.09 -2.85 15.11
N SER A 99 -5.02 -2.29 14.54
CA SER A 99 -4.16 -1.36 15.28
C SER A 99 -4.92 -0.11 15.73
N ASN A 100 -5.77 0.44 14.86
CA ASN A 100 -6.56 1.63 15.19
C ASN A 100 -7.60 1.34 16.29
N ILE A 101 -8.22 0.15 16.29
CA ILE A 101 -9.17 -0.25 17.34
C ILE A 101 -8.47 -0.29 18.70
N LEU A 102 -7.32 -0.97 18.78
CA LEU A 102 -6.53 -1.07 20.01
C LEU A 102 -6.04 0.30 20.48
N LEU A 103 -5.38 1.06 19.59
CA LEU A 103 -4.85 2.39 19.92
C LEU A 103 -5.94 3.37 20.32
N ALA A 104 -7.14 3.30 19.73
CA ALA A 104 -8.26 4.12 20.17
C ALA A 104 -8.74 3.77 21.58
N SER A 105 -8.50 2.54 22.06
CA SER A 105 -8.76 2.19 23.45
C SER A 105 -7.73 2.78 24.39
N TYR A 106 -6.44 2.65 24.04
CA TYR A 106 -5.37 3.31 24.78
C TYR A 106 -5.58 4.83 24.83
N ASP A 107 -5.97 5.47 23.72
CA ASP A 107 -6.29 6.92 23.70
C ASP A 107 -7.38 7.30 24.71
N ARG A 108 -8.43 6.48 24.86
CA ARG A 108 -9.50 6.74 25.84
C ARG A 108 -9.03 6.58 27.28
N ASN A 109 -8.23 5.54 27.53
CA ASN A 109 -7.68 5.29 28.86
C ASN A 109 -6.71 6.40 29.26
N LEU A 110 -5.82 6.79 28.33
CA LEU A 110 -4.91 7.93 28.48
C LEU A 110 -5.68 9.21 28.74
N ASP A 111 -6.69 9.55 27.94
CA ASP A 111 -7.47 10.78 28.13
C ASP A 111 -8.10 10.85 29.53
N SER A 112 -8.59 9.73 30.05
CA SER A 112 -9.16 9.69 31.40
C SER A 112 -8.13 9.96 32.51
N LYS A 113 -6.89 9.45 32.36
CA LYS A 113 -5.81 9.59 33.34
C LYS A 113 -5.05 10.91 33.20
N LEU A 114 -4.79 11.36 31.97
CA LEU A 114 -4.04 12.57 31.69
C LEU A 114 -4.81 13.84 32.08
N ARG A 115 -6.16 13.80 32.14
CA ARG A 115 -6.98 14.88 32.71
C ARG A 115 -6.62 15.25 34.15
N GLN A 116 -5.96 14.33 34.88
CA GLN A 116 -5.53 14.53 36.27
C GLN A 116 -4.08 15.02 36.37
N THR A 117 -3.41 15.26 35.23
CA THR A 117 -2.00 15.67 35.14
C THR A 117 -1.87 17.09 34.59
N SER A 118 -0.66 17.64 34.51
CA SER A 118 -0.38 18.93 33.87
C SER A 118 -0.35 18.86 32.32
N THR A 119 -0.86 17.78 31.72
CA THR A 119 -0.93 17.62 30.27
C THR A 119 -1.89 18.63 29.65
N ILE A 120 -1.38 19.40 28.68
CA ILE A 120 -2.15 20.40 27.93
C ILE A 120 -2.81 19.75 26.71
N LYS A 121 -2.03 18.96 25.96
CA LYS A 121 -2.50 18.36 24.71
C LYS A 121 -1.65 17.15 24.33
N VAL A 122 -2.32 16.10 23.85
CA VAL A 122 -1.66 14.95 23.20
C VAL A 122 -2.13 14.89 21.75
N MET A 123 -1.18 14.69 20.83
CA MET A 123 -1.44 14.46 19.42
C MET A 123 -0.79 13.14 19.03
N ARG A 124 -1.54 12.28 18.35
CA ARG A 124 -1.07 10.95 17.91
C ARG A 124 -1.16 10.82 16.40
N TYR A 125 -0.13 10.24 15.80
CA TYR A 125 -0.14 9.78 14.43
C TYR A 125 0.30 8.32 14.40
N VAL A 126 -0.67 7.40 14.27
CA VAL A 126 -0.44 5.96 14.39
C VAL A 126 0.26 5.66 15.72
N ASP A 127 1.56 5.35 15.70
CA ASP A 127 2.44 4.99 16.81
C ASP A 127 3.31 6.14 17.33
N ASP A 128 3.37 7.28 16.64
CA ASP A 128 4.07 8.49 17.12
C ASP A 128 3.14 9.36 17.98
N PHE A 129 3.60 9.77 19.16
CA PHE A 129 2.92 10.73 20.03
C PHE A 129 3.71 12.04 20.16
N LEU A 130 2.99 13.15 20.26
CA LEU A 130 3.49 14.47 20.59
C LEU A 130 2.70 15.00 21.78
N ILE A 131 3.39 15.29 22.88
CA ILE A 131 2.79 15.63 24.17
C ILE A 131 3.22 17.04 24.55
N PHE A 132 2.24 17.89 24.86
CA PHE A 132 2.43 19.22 25.41
C PHE A 132 1.95 19.23 26.85
N TYR A 133 2.75 19.73 27.78
CA TYR A 133 2.43 19.77 29.20
C TYR A 133 2.92 21.07 29.84
N SER A 134 2.29 21.48 30.93
CA SER A 134 2.74 22.63 31.73
C SER A 134 3.75 22.18 32.78
N THR A 135 4.78 22.98 32.98
CA THR A 135 5.79 22.81 34.01
C THR A 135 5.74 24.04 34.90
N ASN A 136 5.28 23.88 36.13
CA ASN A 136 5.49 24.90 37.15
C ASN A 136 6.96 24.83 37.58
N SER A 137 7.66 25.97 37.62
CA SER A 137 9.11 26.08 37.84
C SER A 137 9.64 25.57 39.20
N ARG A 138 8.80 24.91 40.00
CA ARG A 138 9.18 24.24 41.27
C ARG A 138 9.22 22.72 41.17
N ASP A 139 8.59 22.12 40.16
CA ASP A 139 8.60 20.66 39.98
C ASP A 139 9.49 20.27 38.81
N VAL A 140 10.56 19.54 39.12
CA VAL A 140 11.49 18.96 38.14
C VAL A 140 10.95 17.64 37.55
N GLN A 141 9.82 17.12 38.08
CA GLN A 141 9.29 15.78 37.81
C GLN A 141 7.97 15.64 37.00
N PRO A 142 7.30 16.68 36.44
CA PRO A 142 6.01 16.48 35.74
C PRO A 142 6.10 15.55 34.53
N ALA A 143 7.22 15.58 33.82
CA ALA A 143 7.46 14.75 32.65
C ALA A 143 7.55 13.25 33.01
N ALA A 144 8.21 12.91 34.12
CA ALA A 144 8.35 11.53 34.58
C ALA A 144 6.98 10.91 34.89
N GLY A 145 6.14 11.62 35.66
CA GLY A 145 4.80 11.13 36.00
C GLY A 145 3.87 10.99 34.80
N ILE A 146 3.96 11.87 33.80
CA ILE A 146 3.22 11.73 32.54
C ILE A 146 3.73 10.52 31.77
N PHE A 147 5.05 10.35 31.67
CA PHE A 147 5.64 9.22 30.96
C PHE A 147 5.31 7.88 31.60
N ASP A 148 5.27 7.80 32.93
CA ASP A 148 4.86 6.60 33.66
C ASP A 148 3.42 6.19 33.34
N VAL A 149 2.51 7.17 33.17
CA VAL A 149 1.13 6.90 32.71
C VAL A 149 1.15 6.28 31.32
N PHE A 150 1.96 6.80 30.39
CA PHE A 150 2.08 6.21 29.05
C PHE A 150 2.66 4.80 29.09
N LEU A 151 3.75 4.57 29.82
CA LEU A 151 4.34 3.24 29.96
C LEU A 151 3.36 2.22 30.55
N THR A 152 2.52 2.66 31.49
CA THR A 152 1.51 1.79 32.12
C THR A 152 0.36 1.49 31.15
N GLU A 153 -0.20 2.51 30.50
CA GLU A 153 -1.40 2.36 29.67
C GLU A 153 -1.14 1.72 28.31
N LEU A 154 0.05 1.94 27.73
CA LEU A 154 0.38 1.38 26.41
C LEU A 154 1.08 0.02 26.53
N SER A 155 1.32 -0.50 27.73
CA SER A 155 1.88 -1.84 27.92
C SER A 155 1.03 -2.89 27.19
N PRO A 156 1.64 -3.83 26.44
CA PRO A 156 3.07 -4.19 26.40
C PRO A 156 3.87 -3.50 25.28
N LEU A 157 3.40 -2.39 24.69
CA LEU A 157 4.16 -1.66 23.67
C LEU A 157 5.41 -1.02 24.29
N GLU A 158 6.54 -1.11 23.59
CA GLU A 158 7.81 -0.54 24.04
C GLU A 158 7.87 0.93 23.61
N LEU A 159 8.01 1.88 24.55
CA LEU A 159 8.09 3.30 24.23
C LEU A 159 9.53 3.83 24.37
N THR A 160 9.90 4.72 23.46
CA THR A 160 11.10 5.56 23.48
C THR A 160 10.71 7.01 23.51
N THR A 161 11.46 7.80 24.26
CA THR A 161 11.27 9.25 24.38
C THR A 161 12.30 9.99 23.53
N GLU A 162 11.85 11.02 22.81
CA GLU A 162 12.68 12.05 22.23
C GLU A 162 12.34 13.37 22.92
N HIS A 163 13.30 13.89 23.68
CA HIS A 163 13.22 15.23 24.27
C HIS A 163 13.79 16.27 23.30
N PRO A 164 13.29 17.51 23.31
CA PRO A 164 13.83 18.57 22.48
C PRO A 164 15.32 18.79 22.74
N SER A 165 16.11 18.86 21.67
CA SER A 165 17.54 19.16 21.70
C SER A 165 17.79 20.46 20.95
N ASP A 166 18.55 21.38 21.53
CA ASP A 166 18.81 22.71 20.96
C ASP A 166 17.53 23.46 20.54
N ASN A 167 16.49 23.40 21.38
CA ASN A 167 15.16 23.93 21.10
C ASN A 167 14.53 23.41 19.81
N ARG A 168 14.91 22.22 19.36
CA ARG A 168 14.34 21.53 18.21
C ARG A 168 13.80 20.16 18.59
N LEU A 169 12.69 19.78 17.97
CA LEU A 169 12.10 18.46 18.12
C LEU A 169 11.59 17.97 16.76
N ARG A 170 11.85 16.70 16.42
CA ARG A 170 11.33 16.14 15.17
C ARG A 170 10.09 15.31 15.42
N PHE A 171 9.02 15.64 14.70
CA PHE A 171 7.76 14.89 14.73
C PHE A 171 7.29 14.64 13.31
N LEU A 172 7.15 13.35 12.94
CA LEU A 172 6.91 12.94 11.54
C LEU A 172 7.93 13.57 10.59
N ASP A 173 7.50 14.12 9.45
CA ASP A 173 8.35 14.81 8.49
C ASP A 173 8.56 16.30 8.82
N LEU A 174 8.35 16.72 10.08
CA LEU A 174 8.52 18.10 10.52
C LEU A 174 9.62 18.20 11.57
N GLU A 175 10.34 19.32 11.52
CA GLU A 175 11.17 19.79 12.62
C GLU A 175 10.52 21.02 13.23
N LEU A 176 10.19 20.94 14.51
CA LEU A 176 9.65 22.02 15.32
C LEU A 176 10.82 22.76 15.96
N SER A 177 10.85 24.08 15.86
CA SER A 177 11.86 24.95 16.49
C SER A 177 11.17 25.90 17.47
N PHE A 178 11.53 25.82 18.74
CA PHE A 178 10.92 26.58 19.82
C PHE A 178 11.74 27.86 20.05
N SER A 179 11.11 29.01 19.82
CA SER A 179 11.67 30.32 20.17
C SER A 179 10.94 30.88 21.38
N ASN A 180 11.50 31.90 22.02
CA ASN A 180 10.90 32.50 23.22
C ASN A 180 9.46 32.99 23.04
N ASN A 181 9.10 33.42 21.82
CA ASN A 181 7.81 34.05 21.54
C ASN A 181 6.89 33.24 20.60
N HIS A 182 7.41 32.22 19.90
CA HIS A 182 6.62 31.44 18.95
C HIS A 182 7.31 30.12 18.60
N VAL A 183 6.54 29.21 17.99
CA VAL A 183 7.03 27.95 17.44
C VAL A 183 7.11 28.05 15.92
N CYS A 184 8.27 27.73 15.36
CA CYS A 184 8.47 27.56 13.92
C CYS A 184 8.45 26.08 13.55
N TRP A 185 8.11 25.76 12.30
CA TRP A 185 8.21 24.40 11.79
C TRP A 185 8.72 24.37 10.35
N GLY A 186 9.57 23.39 10.04
CA GLY A 186 10.12 23.17 8.71
C GLY A 186 9.93 21.73 8.24
N TYR A 187 9.77 21.53 6.93
CA TYR A 187 9.74 20.21 6.31
C TYR A 187 11.12 19.55 6.40
N ALA A 188 11.21 18.52 7.24
CA ALA A 188 12.40 17.76 7.54
C ALA A 188 12.06 16.26 7.51
N PRO A 189 12.03 15.60 6.33
CA PRO A 189 11.67 14.20 6.23
C PRO A 189 12.64 13.31 7.01
N ARG A 190 12.12 12.32 7.76
CA ARG A 190 12.94 11.41 8.59
C ARG A 190 13.70 10.37 7.77
N SER A 191 13.21 10.04 6.58
CA SER A 191 13.83 9.02 5.73
C SER A 191 15.26 9.41 5.34
N GLN A 192 16.23 8.60 5.80
CA GLN A 192 17.62 8.66 5.36
C GLN A 192 17.82 8.02 3.96
N LYS A 193 16.76 7.48 3.35
CA LYS A 193 16.86 6.90 2.00
C LYS A 193 17.24 8.00 1.00
N SER A 194 18.25 7.71 0.20
CA SER A 194 18.67 8.59 -0.89
C SER A 194 17.52 8.79 -1.88
N LEU A 195 17.45 9.98 -2.46
CA LEU A 195 16.54 10.22 -3.58
C LEU A 195 16.97 9.38 -4.77
N LEU A 196 16.00 9.02 -5.62
CA LEU A 196 16.25 8.28 -6.85
C LEU A 196 17.37 8.97 -7.66
N PRO A 197 18.50 8.30 -7.94
CA PRO A 197 19.58 8.90 -8.70
C PRO A 197 19.10 9.38 -10.09
N PHE A 198 19.54 10.57 -10.50
CA PHE A 198 19.17 11.13 -11.80
C PHE A 198 19.71 10.30 -12.97
N SER A 199 20.78 9.52 -12.76
CA SER A 199 21.33 8.57 -13.73
C SER A 199 20.47 7.31 -13.92
N SER A 200 19.49 7.05 -13.06
CA SER A 200 18.66 5.83 -13.14
C SER A 200 17.89 5.70 -14.46
N ALA A 201 17.52 4.48 -14.86
CA ALA A 201 16.80 4.20 -16.10
C ALA A 201 15.31 4.61 -16.09
N HIS A 202 14.90 5.53 -15.22
CA HIS A 202 13.54 6.05 -15.16
C HIS A 202 13.30 7.17 -16.18
N SER A 203 12.02 7.40 -16.50
CA SER A 203 11.64 8.49 -17.41
C SER A 203 11.91 9.87 -16.83
N LYS A 204 12.18 10.85 -17.71
CA LYS A 204 12.32 12.27 -17.29
C LYS A 204 11.07 12.80 -16.59
N ILE A 205 9.89 12.26 -16.90
CA ILE A 205 8.61 12.64 -16.27
C ILE A 205 8.62 12.20 -14.80
N VAL A 206 9.01 10.95 -14.51
CA VAL A 206 9.10 10.43 -13.14
C VAL A 206 10.12 11.25 -12.34
N LYS A 207 11.32 11.47 -12.88
CA LYS A 207 12.36 12.27 -12.21
C LYS A 207 11.89 13.70 -11.94
N ARG A 208 11.30 14.38 -12.94
CA ARG A 208 10.71 15.72 -12.75
C ARG A 208 9.61 15.71 -11.69
N GLY A 209 8.78 14.67 -11.64
CA GLY A 209 7.74 14.49 -10.63
C GLY A 209 8.30 14.39 -9.21
N ILE A 210 9.36 13.61 -9.01
CA ILE A 210 10.05 13.48 -7.70
C ILE A 210 10.60 14.84 -7.27
N ALA A 211 11.36 15.52 -8.14
CA ALA A 211 11.93 16.83 -7.82
C ALA A 211 10.85 17.87 -7.49
N ARG A 212 9.76 17.92 -8.29
CA ARG A 212 8.61 18.79 -8.02
C ARG A 212 7.95 18.46 -6.68
N ALA A 213 7.76 17.19 -6.34
CA ALA A 213 7.16 16.79 -5.08
C ALA A 213 8.00 17.20 -3.87
N CYS A 214 9.33 16.99 -3.91
CA CYS A 214 10.24 17.42 -2.83
C CYS A 214 10.18 18.94 -2.61
N MET A 215 10.34 19.71 -3.69
CA MET A 215 10.33 21.18 -3.62
C MET A 215 8.96 21.71 -3.17
N LYS A 216 7.87 21.14 -3.69
CA LYS A 216 6.50 21.51 -3.32
C LYS A 216 6.19 21.20 -1.85
N ALA A 217 6.63 20.04 -1.34
CA ALA A 217 6.42 19.67 0.05
C ALA A 217 7.09 20.66 1.02
N ALA A 218 8.28 21.15 0.70
CA ALA A 218 8.93 22.20 1.49
C ALA A 218 8.13 23.51 1.52
N LEU A 219 7.46 23.87 0.43
CA LEU A 219 6.61 25.06 0.38
C LEU A 219 5.28 24.89 1.12
N GLU A 220 4.67 23.70 1.07
CA GLU A 220 3.35 23.45 1.67
C GLU A 220 3.40 23.08 3.16
N ARG A 221 4.54 22.59 3.66
CA ARG A 221 4.66 22.01 5.00
C ARG A 221 5.62 22.76 5.93
N SER A 222 6.13 23.91 5.52
CA SER A 222 6.97 24.78 6.34
C SER A 222 6.25 26.09 6.66
N CYS A 223 6.57 26.72 7.79
CA CYS A 223 6.15 28.09 8.07
C CYS A 223 6.98 29.10 7.27
N ASP A 224 6.50 30.35 7.19
CA ASP A 224 7.16 31.43 6.45
C ASP A 224 8.60 31.70 6.89
N HIS A 225 8.92 31.46 8.17
CA HIS A 225 10.28 31.62 8.69
C HIS A 225 11.24 30.49 8.27
N GLN A 226 10.74 29.28 7.99
CA GLN A 226 11.56 28.09 7.74
C GLN A 226 11.45 27.57 6.30
N VAL A 227 10.58 28.16 5.48
CA VAL A 227 10.33 27.71 4.10
C VAL A 227 11.57 27.79 3.23
N GLU A 228 12.37 28.86 3.35
CA GLU A 228 13.60 29.05 2.59
C GLU A 228 14.64 27.98 2.93
N ALA A 229 14.88 27.74 4.22
CA ALA A 229 15.82 26.72 4.68
C ALA A 229 15.35 25.31 4.27
N SER A 230 14.07 25.02 4.42
CA SER A 230 13.46 23.74 4.03
C SER A 230 13.60 23.50 2.53
N PHE A 231 13.30 24.51 1.70
CA PHE A 231 13.40 24.45 0.26
C PHE A 231 14.84 24.25 -0.19
N SER A 232 15.77 25.03 0.37
CA SER A 232 17.20 24.93 0.09
C SER A 232 17.76 23.54 0.43
N CYS A 233 17.33 22.96 1.55
CA CYS A 233 17.69 21.60 1.93
C CYS A 233 17.20 20.57 0.89
N GLN A 234 15.95 20.69 0.41
CA GLN A 234 15.45 19.79 -0.64
C GLN A 234 16.19 19.96 -1.98
N VAL A 235 16.54 21.20 -2.35
CA VAL A 235 17.37 21.47 -3.53
C VAL A 235 18.74 20.83 -3.39
N ALA A 236 19.39 20.96 -2.24
CA ALA A 236 20.68 20.32 -1.96
C ALA A 236 20.59 18.79 -2.08
N ARG A 237 19.54 18.17 -1.50
CA ARG A 237 19.28 16.72 -1.63
C ARG A 237 19.13 16.29 -3.09
N LEU A 238 18.42 17.08 -3.90
CA LEU A 238 18.24 16.80 -5.33
C LEU A 238 19.55 16.95 -6.12
N LYS A 239 20.35 17.97 -5.82
CA LYS A 239 21.68 18.15 -6.42
C LYS A 239 22.61 16.97 -6.09
N LEU A 240 22.61 16.52 -4.83
CA LEU A 240 23.37 15.33 -4.41
C LEU A 240 22.91 14.06 -5.15
N ALA A 241 21.63 13.94 -5.48
CA ALA A 241 21.11 12.85 -6.31
C ALA A 241 21.39 13.02 -7.82
N GLY A 242 22.13 14.06 -8.23
CA GLY A 242 22.57 14.31 -9.60
C GLY A 242 21.54 15.03 -10.48
N PHE A 243 20.52 15.68 -9.89
CA PHE A 243 19.53 16.42 -10.67
C PHE A 243 20.15 17.71 -11.25
N PRO A 244 20.03 17.96 -12.57
CA PRO A 244 20.61 19.15 -13.20
C PRO A 244 19.97 20.45 -12.70
N GLU A 245 20.77 21.49 -12.50
CA GLU A 245 20.29 22.79 -12.00
C GLU A 245 19.23 23.41 -12.92
N THR A 246 19.43 23.33 -14.24
CA THR A 246 18.45 23.83 -15.23
C THR A 246 17.07 23.20 -15.08
N LEU A 247 17.01 21.92 -14.71
CA LEU A 247 15.75 21.23 -14.42
C LEU A 247 15.13 21.75 -13.12
N LEU A 248 15.93 21.93 -12.07
CA LEU A 248 15.46 22.43 -10.78
C LEU A 248 14.92 23.86 -10.89
N THR A 249 15.61 24.75 -11.61
CA THR A 249 15.17 26.12 -11.89
C THR A 249 13.83 26.12 -12.64
N SER A 250 13.71 25.33 -13.71
CA SER A 250 12.44 25.18 -14.46
C SER A 250 11.28 24.67 -13.59
N ILE A 251 11.57 23.84 -12.58
CA ILE A 251 10.55 23.36 -11.64
C ILE A 251 10.18 24.47 -10.66
N ALA A 252 11.17 25.21 -10.13
CA ALA A 252 10.95 26.32 -9.21
C ALA A 252 10.08 27.41 -9.85
N GLU A 253 10.41 27.84 -11.07
CA GLU A 253 9.63 28.81 -11.85
C GLU A 253 8.18 28.34 -12.03
N GLY A 254 7.98 27.07 -12.39
CA GLY A 254 6.67 26.45 -12.55
C GLY A 254 5.93 26.15 -11.23
N LEU A 255 6.57 26.31 -10.08
CA LEU A 255 5.91 26.33 -8.77
C LEU A 255 5.45 27.75 -8.46
N VAL A 256 6.33 28.74 -8.61
CA VAL A 256 6.03 30.17 -8.41
C VAL A 256 4.85 30.62 -9.27
N SER A 257 4.82 30.26 -10.56
CA SER A 257 3.71 30.59 -11.45
C SER A 257 2.38 29.95 -11.02
N GLY A 258 2.44 28.73 -10.48
CA GLY A 258 1.28 28.02 -9.95
C GLY A 258 0.71 28.66 -8.68
N PHE A 259 1.55 29.28 -7.85
CA PHE A 259 1.10 30.04 -6.69
C PHE A 259 0.44 31.37 -7.09
N LYS A 260 0.95 32.06 -8.12
CA LYS A 260 0.37 33.31 -8.64
C LYS A 260 -0.98 33.11 -9.33
N ASN A 261 -1.19 31.94 -9.95
CA ASN A 261 -2.40 31.65 -10.74
C ASN A 261 -3.46 30.82 -9.98
N LYS A 262 -3.41 30.76 -8.64
CA LYS A 262 -4.40 30.02 -7.82
C LYS A 262 -5.85 30.54 -7.95
N GLY A 263 -6.08 31.70 -8.59
CA GLY A 263 -7.41 32.26 -8.85
C GLY A 263 -8.07 31.85 -10.17
N SER A 264 -7.39 31.11 -11.05
CA SER A 264 -7.94 30.83 -12.39
C SER A 264 -7.46 29.49 -12.91
N THR A 265 -8.18 28.43 -12.50
CA THR A 265 -8.11 27.13 -13.18
C THR A 265 -9.50 26.77 -13.70
N ALA A 266 -10.07 27.64 -14.54
CA ALA A 266 -10.99 27.18 -15.58
C ALA A 266 -10.11 26.61 -16.69
N VAL A 267 -9.80 25.31 -16.63
CA VAL A 267 -9.26 24.63 -17.80
C VAL A 267 -10.39 24.61 -18.82
N GLN A 268 -10.35 25.54 -19.77
CA GLN A 268 -11.08 25.37 -21.01
C GLN A 268 -10.57 24.07 -21.62
N SER A 269 -11.40 23.02 -21.56
CA SER A 269 -11.20 21.79 -22.30
C SER A 269 -11.33 22.12 -23.78
N ALA A 270 -10.22 22.58 -24.37
CA ALA A 270 -10.06 22.52 -25.81
C ALA A 270 -10.22 21.04 -26.19
N THR A 271 -11.31 20.73 -26.89
CA THR A 271 -11.55 19.46 -27.56
C THR A 271 -10.44 19.26 -28.58
N HIS A 272 -9.31 18.72 -28.13
CA HIS A 272 -8.26 18.28 -29.02
C HIS A 272 -8.84 17.18 -29.93
N PRO A 273 -8.55 17.21 -31.25
CA PRO A 273 -8.96 16.14 -32.14
C PRO A 273 -8.49 14.79 -31.59
N GLN A 274 -9.28 13.74 -31.82
CA GLN A 274 -9.04 12.35 -31.40
C GLN A 274 -7.67 11.86 -31.92
N GLN A 275 -6.58 12.21 -31.23
CA GLN A 275 -5.24 11.71 -31.54
C GLN A 275 -5.20 10.25 -31.13
N SER A 276 -4.81 9.38 -32.07
CA SER A 276 -4.57 7.98 -31.76
C SER A 276 -3.51 7.86 -30.67
N VAL A 277 -3.77 7.00 -29.68
CA VAL A 277 -2.88 6.81 -28.52
C VAL A 277 -2.14 5.50 -28.69
N ALA A 278 -0.81 5.55 -28.62
CA ALA A 278 0.04 4.36 -28.61
C ALA A 278 0.72 4.22 -27.25
N VAL A 279 0.79 3.00 -26.71
CA VAL A 279 1.46 2.72 -25.43
C VAL A 279 2.61 1.75 -25.66
N ILE A 280 3.82 2.12 -25.25
CA ILE A 280 5.00 1.25 -25.36
C ILE A 280 5.79 1.19 -24.05
N PRO A 281 6.56 0.13 -23.79
CA PRO A 281 7.50 0.08 -22.67
C PRO A 281 8.49 1.25 -22.70
N TYR A 282 8.75 1.87 -21.54
CA TYR A 282 9.82 2.86 -21.43
C TYR A 282 11.18 2.17 -21.60
N VAL A 283 11.88 2.50 -22.70
CA VAL A 283 13.26 2.10 -22.95
C VAL A 283 14.14 3.34 -22.90
N HIS A 284 15.10 3.37 -21.98
CA HIS A 284 16.00 4.50 -21.83
C HIS A 284 16.74 4.80 -23.15
N LYS A 285 16.99 6.09 -23.45
CA LYS A 285 17.54 6.62 -24.73
C LYS A 285 16.64 6.48 -25.97
N VAL A 286 15.82 5.44 -26.09
CA VAL A 286 14.93 5.22 -27.25
C VAL A 286 13.60 5.96 -27.10
N ALA A 287 12.98 5.83 -25.94
CA ALA A 287 11.62 6.33 -25.66
C ALA A 287 11.45 7.81 -26.00
N HIS A 288 12.40 8.67 -25.59
CA HIS A 288 12.29 10.11 -25.80
C HIS A 288 12.37 10.52 -27.27
N ASN A 289 13.30 9.93 -28.02
CA ASN A 289 13.45 10.19 -29.46
C ASN A 289 12.21 9.69 -30.20
N LEU A 290 11.75 8.49 -29.85
CA LEU A 290 10.55 7.91 -30.46
C LEU A 290 9.30 8.76 -30.18
N LYS A 291 9.11 9.28 -28.96
CA LYS A 291 7.99 10.18 -28.66
C LYS A 291 8.02 11.44 -29.51
N LYS A 292 9.20 12.01 -29.78
CA LYS A 292 9.35 13.20 -30.62
C LYS A 292 9.00 12.92 -32.09
N VAL A 293 9.34 11.74 -32.60
CA VAL A 293 8.99 11.32 -33.96
C VAL A 293 7.50 11.03 -34.07
N VAL A 294 6.97 10.23 -33.14
CA VAL A 294 5.57 9.78 -33.13
C VAL A 294 4.61 10.96 -32.91
N SER A 295 5.00 11.97 -32.13
CA SER A 295 4.19 13.19 -31.98
C SER A 295 4.07 13.99 -33.27
N ARG A 296 5.08 13.97 -34.15
CA ARG A 296 5.01 14.62 -35.48
C ARG A 296 4.04 13.91 -36.42
N ALA A 297 3.82 12.61 -36.20
CA ALA A 297 2.86 11.81 -36.95
C ALA A 297 1.41 11.92 -36.39
N GLY A 298 1.14 12.86 -35.47
CA GLY A 298 -0.20 13.05 -34.90
C GLY A 298 -0.61 11.98 -33.88
N VAL A 299 0.31 11.12 -33.44
CA VAL A 299 0.03 10.03 -32.49
C VAL A 299 0.54 10.41 -31.09
N ARG A 300 -0.29 10.22 -30.08
CA ARG A 300 0.08 10.43 -28.67
C ARG A 300 0.76 9.19 -28.11
N LEU A 301 2.08 9.23 -27.97
CA LEU A 301 2.84 8.13 -27.35
C LEU A 301 2.88 8.24 -25.81
N LEU A 302 2.42 7.19 -25.14
CA LEU A 302 2.49 6.97 -23.70
C LEU A 302 3.48 5.84 -23.38
N PHE A 303 4.11 5.91 -22.21
CA PHE A 303 5.04 4.89 -21.77
C PHE A 303 4.47 4.03 -20.65
N SER A 304 4.56 2.72 -20.79
CA SER A 304 4.32 1.76 -19.72
C SER A 304 5.64 1.38 -19.05
N ALA A 305 5.59 1.12 -17.74
CA ALA A 305 6.61 0.34 -17.07
C ALA A 305 6.15 -1.12 -17.12
N ARG A 306 6.97 -2.03 -17.68
CA ARG A 306 6.63 -3.46 -17.79
C ARG A 306 6.43 -4.09 -16.41
N ASN A 307 7.28 -3.73 -15.45
CA ASN A 307 7.26 -4.28 -14.10
C ASN A 307 6.69 -3.24 -13.15
N LYS A 308 5.36 -3.16 -13.08
CA LYS A 308 4.71 -2.35 -12.04
C LYS A 308 4.83 -3.11 -10.73
N LEU A 309 5.08 -2.41 -9.62
CA LEU A 309 5.16 -3.06 -8.30
C LEU A 309 3.91 -3.93 -8.03
N GLY A 310 2.72 -3.42 -8.38
CA GLY A 310 1.47 -4.18 -8.25
C GLY A 310 1.35 -5.42 -9.14
N SER A 311 2.00 -5.47 -10.31
CA SER A 311 2.00 -6.69 -11.15
C SER A 311 2.98 -7.73 -10.62
N LEU A 312 4.10 -7.29 -10.02
CA LEU A 312 5.03 -8.17 -9.34
C LEU A 312 4.37 -8.81 -8.12
N CYS A 313 3.69 -8.03 -7.28
CA CYS A 313 2.94 -8.57 -6.14
C CYS A 313 1.86 -9.57 -6.58
N GLN A 314 1.17 -9.34 -7.70
CA GLN A 314 0.22 -10.32 -8.27
C GLN A 314 0.89 -11.57 -8.84
N GLN A 315 2.14 -11.48 -9.33
CA GLN A 315 2.86 -12.66 -9.79
C GLN A 315 3.31 -13.54 -8.62
N VAL A 316 3.65 -12.94 -7.47
CA VAL A 316 4.05 -13.67 -6.26
C VAL A 316 2.83 -14.16 -5.47
N ASN A 317 1.78 -13.35 -5.36
CA ASN A 317 0.55 -13.67 -4.61
C ASN A 317 -0.57 -14.18 -5.52
N ARG A 318 -0.24 -14.82 -6.65
CA ARG A 318 -1.24 -15.40 -7.53
C ARG A 318 -1.83 -16.61 -6.79
N GLU A 319 -2.92 -16.37 -6.06
CA GLU A 319 -3.88 -17.43 -5.76
C GLU A 319 -4.18 -18.12 -7.09
N THR A 320 -3.89 -19.42 -7.17
CA THR A 320 -4.39 -20.30 -8.22
C THR A 320 -5.88 -20.03 -8.33
N LYS A 321 -6.28 -19.22 -9.32
CA LYS A 321 -7.68 -18.83 -9.50
C LYS A 321 -8.49 -20.11 -9.51
N THR A 322 -9.40 -20.23 -8.57
CA THR A 322 -10.41 -21.28 -8.56
C THR A 322 -11.11 -21.27 -9.93
N GLU A 323 -11.06 -22.44 -10.55
CA GLU A 323 -11.35 -22.70 -11.95
C GLU A 323 -12.84 -22.49 -12.27
N ARG A 324 -13.25 -21.25 -12.53
CA ARG A 324 -14.51 -21.01 -13.24
C ARG A 324 -14.20 -20.35 -14.57
N CYS A 325 -14.40 -21.11 -15.65
CA CYS A 325 -14.24 -20.63 -17.01
C CYS A 325 -15.10 -19.38 -17.23
N SER A 326 -14.45 -18.28 -17.58
CA SER A 326 -15.09 -16.98 -17.82
C SER A 326 -15.74 -16.85 -19.21
N LYS A 327 -15.67 -17.91 -20.04
CA LYS A 327 -16.21 -17.90 -21.40
C LYS A 327 -17.68 -18.29 -21.43
N LYS A 328 -18.49 -17.52 -22.17
CA LYS A 328 -19.86 -17.92 -22.54
C LYS A 328 -19.80 -18.91 -23.69
N HIS A 329 -19.83 -20.21 -23.38
CA HIS A 329 -19.89 -21.26 -24.41
C HIS A 329 -21.27 -21.29 -25.07
N ARG A 330 -21.30 -21.32 -26.40
CA ARG A 330 -22.54 -21.45 -27.20
C ARG A 330 -23.26 -22.79 -26.96
N GLU A 331 -22.47 -23.83 -26.68
CA GLU A 331 -22.94 -25.17 -26.35
C GLU A 331 -21.97 -25.74 -25.33
N LYS A 332 -22.53 -26.30 -24.24
CA LYS A 332 -21.80 -26.92 -23.14
C LYS A 332 -22.08 -28.42 -23.18
N PHE A 333 -21.04 -29.20 -23.45
CA PHE A 333 -21.09 -30.66 -23.44
C PHE A 333 -20.79 -31.22 -22.05
N VAL A 334 -19.94 -30.53 -21.30
CA VAL A 334 -19.33 -30.97 -20.03
C VAL A 334 -19.13 -29.79 -19.08
N GLU A 335 -18.83 -30.05 -17.81
CA GLU A 335 -18.38 -28.99 -16.91
C GLU A 335 -17.07 -28.36 -17.39
N CYS A 336 -16.86 -27.09 -17.06
CA CYS A 336 -15.72 -26.34 -17.57
C CYS A 336 -14.47 -26.64 -16.75
N CYS A 337 -13.54 -27.39 -17.34
CA CYS A 337 -12.20 -27.66 -16.82
C CYS A 337 -11.14 -27.30 -17.88
N ASP A 338 -9.95 -26.92 -17.40
CA ASP A 338 -8.76 -26.62 -18.20
C ASP A 338 -7.66 -27.64 -17.88
N ALA A 339 -6.68 -27.83 -18.77
CA ALA A 339 -5.50 -28.69 -18.53
C ALA A 339 -5.82 -30.17 -18.20
N VAL A 340 -6.86 -30.73 -18.82
CA VAL A 340 -7.32 -32.11 -18.57
C VAL A 340 -6.96 -33.09 -19.69
N VAL A 341 -6.80 -34.35 -19.32
CA VAL A 341 -6.90 -35.51 -20.22
C VAL A 341 -8.33 -36.02 -20.21
N TYR A 342 -8.92 -36.28 -21.37
CA TYR A 342 -10.31 -36.71 -21.50
C TYR A 342 -10.46 -37.93 -22.41
N LYS A 343 -11.53 -38.67 -22.17
CA LYS A 343 -11.91 -39.88 -22.88
C LYS A 343 -13.36 -39.74 -23.38
N ILE A 344 -13.56 -39.81 -24.69
CA ILE A 344 -14.87 -39.72 -25.35
C ILE A 344 -15.34 -41.13 -25.71
N PRO A 345 -16.48 -41.61 -25.18
CA PRO A 345 -17.07 -42.88 -25.60
C PRO A 345 -17.63 -42.81 -27.02
N LEU A 346 -17.43 -43.90 -27.76
CA LEU A 346 -17.96 -44.11 -29.11
C LEU A 346 -19.02 -45.21 -29.07
N SER A 347 -20.05 -45.10 -29.91
CA SER A 347 -21.12 -46.11 -30.00
C SER A 347 -20.65 -47.53 -30.36
N CYS A 348 -19.43 -47.67 -30.91
CA CYS A 348 -18.79 -48.95 -31.16
C CYS A 348 -18.10 -49.59 -29.94
N GLY A 349 -18.25 -49.01 -28.74
CA GLY A 349 -17.65 -49.51 -27.49
C GLY A 349 -16.17 -49.14 -27.31
N ARG A 350 -15.56 -48.46 -28.29
CA ARG A 350 -14.21 -47.91 -28.18
C ARG A 350 -14.24 -46.50 -27.58
N TYR A 351 -13.05 -45.96 -27.35
CA TYR A 351 -12.91 -44.63 -26.79
C TYR A 351 -11.82 -43.84 -27.50
N TYR A 352 -12.05 -42.53 -27.62
CA TYR A 352 -11.05 -41.59 -28.07
C TYR A 352 -10.45 -40.87 -26.87
N VAL A 353 -9.12 -40.90 -26.73
CA VAL A 353 -8.41 -40.21 -25.66
C VAL A 353 -7.68 -38.99 -26.24
N GLY A 354 -7.87 -37.84 -25.61
CA GLY A 354 -7.22 -36.59 -26.00
C GLY A 354 -6.82 -35.75 -24.79
N GLN A 355 -5.96 -34.77 -25.02
CA GLN A 355 -5.53 -33.82 -23.99
C GLN A 355 -5.80 -32.38 -24.42
N THR A 356 -6.00 -31.48 -23.45
CA THR A 356 -6.16 -30.06 -23.75
C THR A 356 -5.68 -29.14 -22.64
N GLY A 357 -4.82 -28.17 -22.98
CA GLY A 357 -4.52 -27.02 -22.12
C GLY A 357 -5.54 -25.88 -22.18
N ARG A 358 -6.58 -25.99 -23.02
CA ARG A 358 -7.72 -25.05 -23.12
C ARG A 358 -8.99 -25.70 -22.57
N CYS A 359 -10.01 -24.89 -22.28
CA CYS A 359 -11.31 -25.36 -21.82
C CYS A 359 -11.86 -26.54 -22.62
N ALA A 360 -12.25 -27.60 -21.90
CA ALA A 360 -12.79 -28.83 -22.46
C ALA A 360 -13.95 -28.58 -23.43
N ASN A 361 -14.87 -27.66 -23.12
CA ASN A 361 -16.01 -27.34 -23.99
C ASN A 361 -15.61 -26.76 -25.35
N ASP A 362 -14.50 -26.02 -25.44
CA ASP A 362 -14.02 -25.52 -26.73
C ASP A 362 -13.46 -26.68 -27.57
N ARG A 363 -12.79 -27.65 -26.93
CA ARG A 363 -12.28 -28.84 -27.60
C ARG A 363 -13.36 -29.81 -28.04
N MET A 364 -14.36 -30.06 -27.22
CA MET A 364 -15.49 -30.91 -27.60
C MET A 364 -16.24 -30.31 -28.79
N ARG A 365 -16.41 -28.99 -28.83
CA ARG A 365 -16.99 -28.28 -29.98
C ARG A 365 -16.13 -28.42 -31.24
N GLU A 366 -14.81 -28.29 -31.12
CA GLU A 366 -13.88 -28.49 -32.24
C GLU A 366 -14.00 -29.91 -32.81
N HIS A 367 -14.03 -30.92 -31.94
CA HIS A 367 -14.23 -32.31 -32.34
C HIS A 367 -15.60 -32.56 -32.98
N ALA A 368 -16.68 -32.08 -32.37
CA ALA A 368 -18.03 -32.19 -32.92
C ALA A 368 -18.12 -31.55 -34.31
N ASN A 369 -17.51 -30.39 -34.50
CA ASN A 369 -17.44 -29.73 -35.80
C ASN A 369 -16.65 -30.53 -36.84
N LYS A 370 -15.53 -31.16 -36.43
CA LYS A 370 -14.72 -31.97 -37.35
C LYS A 370 -15.45 -33.25 -37.77
N VAL A 371 -16.08 -33.94 -36.82
CA VAL A 371 -16.92 -35.12 -37.09
C VAL A 371 -18.07 -34.75 -38.02
N ARG A 372 -18.78 -33.65 -37.74
CA ARG A 372 -19.87 -33.15 -38.59
C ARG A 372 -19.43 -32.80 -40.02
N LYS A 373 -18.20 -32.31 -40.17
CA LYS A 373 -17.60 -31.96 -41.47
C LYS A 373 -16.85 -33.12 -42.13
N GLN A 374 -16.85 -34.31 -41.51
CA GLN A 374 -16.11 -35.49 -41.97
C GLN A 374 -14.63 -35.18 -42.27
N ALA A 375 -14.02 -34.34 -41.43
CA ALA A 375 -12.67 -33.83 -41.67
C ALA A 375 -11.62 -34.96 -41.55
N ARG A 376 -10.75 -35.09 -42.55
CA ARG A 376 -9.71 -36.15 -42.59
C ARG A 376 -8.46 -35.83 -41.74
N ASP A 377 -8.43 -34.67 -41.08
CA ASP A 377 -7.29 -34.19 -40.28
C ASP A 377 -7.45 -34.47 -38.76
N SER A 378 -8.48 -35.23 -38.37
CA SER A 378 -8.73 -35.62 -36.99
C SER A 378 -8.94 -37.12 -36.88
N GLN A 379 -8.17 -37.76 -36.00
CA GLN A 379 -8.25 -39.19 -35.77
C GLN A 379 -9.63 -39.64 -35.28
N LEU A 380 -10.31 -38.79 -34.49
CA LEU A 380 -11.68 -39.04 -34.06
C LEU A 380 -12.65 -39.04 -35.26
N SER A 381 -12.53 -38.07 -36.15
CA SER A 381 -13.39 -37.98 -37.34
C SER A 381 -13.09 -39.09 -38.36
N LEU A 382 -11.82 -39.46 -38.54
CA LEU A 382 -11.43 -40.60 -39.38
C LEU A 382 -12.05 -41.89 -38.85
N HIS A 383 -11.93 -42.16 -37.55
CA HIS A 383 -12.54 -43.34 -36.95
C HIS A 383 -14.06 -43.37 -37.11
N CYS A 384 -14.76 -42.26 -36.88
CA CYS A 384 -16.20 -42.17 -37.08
C CYS A 384 -16.61 -42.40 -38.54
N ASN A 385 -15.82 -41.94 -39.51
CA ASN A 385 -16.06 -42.17 -40.93
C ASN A 385 -15.87 -43.65 -41.31
N ASP A 386 -14.81 -44.29 -40.81
CA ASP A 386 -14.47 -45.67 -41.17
C ASP A 386 -15.38 -46.68 -40.45
N CYS A 387 -15.72 -46.42 -39.19
CA CYS A 387 -16.52 -47.32 -38.35
C CYS A 387 -18.02 -47.05 -38.45
N GLY A 388 -18.44 -45.87 -38.93
CA GLY A 388 -19.85 -45.43 -38.89
C GLY A 388 -20.38 -45.18 -37.48
N CYS A 389 -19.51 -45.06 -36.48
CA CYS A 389 -19.89 -44.86 -35.09
C CYS A 389 -19.98 -43.37 -34.71
N GLU A 390 -20.77 -43.07 -33.68
CA GLU A 390 -20.99 -41.71 -33.21
C GLU A 390 -20.32 -41.48 -31.84
N PRO A 391 -19.66 -40.33 -31.63
CA PRO A 391 -19.08 -39.96 -30.35
C PRO A 391 -20.12 -39.33 -29.41
N SER A 392 -20.19 -39.80 -28.16
CA SER A 392 -20.97 -39.13 -27.12
C SER A 392 -20.11 -38.11 -26.37
N PHE A 393 -20.19 -36.85 -26.79
CA PHE A 393 -19.45 -35.74 -26.16
C PHE A 393 -19.93 -35.43 -24.74
N LYS A 394 -21.21 -35.70 -24.43
CA LYS A 394 -21.80 -35.43 -23.10
C LYS A 394 -21.32 -36.42 -22.05
N ASP A 395 -21.01 -37.65 -22.47
CA ASP A 395 -20.54 -38.72 -21.59
C ASP A 395 -19.00 -38.78 -21.52
N SER A 396 -18.33 -37.67 -21.82
CA SER A 396 -16.87 -37.60 -21.78
C SER A 396 -16.38 -37.70 -20.34
N ILE A 397 -15.41 -38.58 -20.11
CA ILE A 397 -14.79 -38.82 -18.79
C ILE A 397 -13.46 -38.08 -18.74
N PHE A 398 -13.21 -37.35 -17.66
CA PHE A 398 -11.92 -36.69 -17.40
C PHE A 398 -11.03 -37.58 -16.55
N LEU A 399 -9.78 -37.77 -16.97
CA LEU A 399 -8.84 -38.74 -16.41
C LEU A 399 -7.78 -38.11 -15.50
N SER A 400 -7.89 -36.81 -15.22
CA SER A 400 -6.97 -36.03 -14.37
C SER A 400 -7.65 -34.77 -13.88
#